data_AF-A0A1J4L243-F1
#
_entry.id   AF-A0A1J4L243-F1
#
_cell.length_a   1.000
_cell.length_b   1.000
_cell.length_c   1.000
_cell.angle_alpha   90.00
_cell.angle_beta   90.00
_cell.angle_gamma   90.00
#
_symmetry.space_group_name_H-M   'P 1'
#
loop_
_entity.id
_entity.type
_entity.pdbx_description
1 polymer ?
#
loop_
_entity_poly.entity_id
_entity_poly.type
_entity_poly.pdbx_seq_one_letter_code
_entity_poly.pdbx_strand_id
1 'polypeptide(L)'
;MNQLLTFDEETERKKESIEGRHVSEIRYLESKWKSYRLRPYSKVTPMLRDMINHEDISKATGNIEMAKYLNEKIAQKRKKEVSEQQFIADSEYKMNLDLLLKKQAKELDNYIDTRAHKRELIVIKQQKELMAAECKTSVVLDWYHKKPKEPLVPVPLPTRGLVKPHIHQKQKKGVNFCRQFDLRH
;
A
#
# COMPACT_ATOMS: atom_id res chain seq x y z
N MET A 1 -15.70 16.80 8.35
CA MET A 1 -16.17 15.41 8.53
C MET A 1 -16.31 14.65 7.21
N ASN A 2 -17.07 15.15 6.23
CA ASN A 2 -17.28 14.44 4.94
C ASN A 2 -15.98 14.05 4.20
N GLN A 3 -14.93 14.87 4.24
CA GLN A 3 -13.66 14.58 3.57
C GLN A 3 -12.93 13.33 4.11
N LEU A 4 -13.01 13.07 5.42
CA LEU A 4 -12.38 11.89 6.03
C LEU A 4 -13.16 10.63 5.68
N LEU A 5 -14.50 10.70 5.72
CA LEU A 5 -15.37 9.59 5.34
C LEU A 5 -15.15 9.19 3.87
N THR A 6 -15.14 10.15 2.94
CA THR A 6 -14.87 9.86 1.53
C THR A 6 -13.47 9.27 1.32
N PHE A 7 -12.48 9.75 2.07
CA PHE A 7 -11.10 9.24 1.99
C PHE A 7 -11.01 7.80 2.52
N ASP A 8 -11.68 7.50 3.62
CA ASP A 8 -11.71 6.15 4.21
C ASP A 8 -12.44 5.18 3.26
N GLU A 9 -13.58 5.57 2.68
CA GLU A 9 -14.28 4.78 1.65
C GLU A 9 -13.47 4.52 0.37
N GLU A 10 -12.72 5.52 -0.11
CA GLU A 10 -11.81 5.35 -1.24
C GLU A 10 -10.66 4.39 -0.90
N THR A 11 -10.20 4.41 0.36
CA THR A 11 -9.15 3.51 0.84
C THR A 11 -9.62 2.07 0.79
N GLU A 12 -10.80 1.79 1.36
CA GLU A 12 -11.36 0.44 1.38
C GLU A 12 -11.64 -0.08 -0.04
N ARG A 13 -12.25 0.73 -0.91
CA ARG A 13 -12.47 0.36 -2.31
C ARG A 13 -11.17 0.00 -3.04
N LYS A 14 -10.10 0.76 -2.80
CA LYS A 14 -8.81 0.50 -3.45
C LYS A 14 -8.11 -0.72 -2.84
N LYS A 15 -8.24 -0.94 -1.54
CA LYS A 15 -7.76 -2.14 -0.85
C LYS A 15 -8.41 -3.41 -1.42
N GLU A 16 -9.74 -3.42 -1.52
CA GLU A 16 -10.50 -4.52 -2.14
C GLU A 16 -10.06 -4.77 -3.59
N SER A 17 -9.82 -3.70 -4.36
CA SER A 17 -9.28 -3.82 -5.72
C SER A 17 -7.89 -4.45 -5.77
N ILE A 18 -7.01 -4.14 -4.82
CA ILE A 18 -5.67 -4.75 -4.72
C ILE A 18 -5.80 -6.23 -4.37
N GLU A 19 -6.59 -6.56 -3.36
CA GLU A 19 -6.84 -7.95 -2.94
C GLU A 19 -7.47 -8.79 -4.06
N GLY A 20 -8.43 -8.22 -4.81
CA GLY A 20 -9.03 -8.88 -5.97
C GLY A 20 -8.01 -9.18 -7.09
N ARG A 21 -7.06 -8.27 -7.33
CA ARG A 21 -5.94 -8.54 -8.24
C ARG A 21 -5.03 -9.63 -7.70
N HIS A 22 -4.69 -9.60 -6.41
CA HIS A 22 -3.83 -10.62 -5.77
C HIS A 22 -4.42 -12.03 -5.93
N VAL A 23 -5.73 -12.19 -5.70
CA VAL A 23 -6.44 -13.45 -5.93
C VAL A 23 -6.34 -13.90 -7.39
N SER A 24 -6.48 -12.97 -8.33
CA SER A 24 -6.41 -13.25 -9.76
C SER A 24 -5.01 -13.71 -10.19
N GLU A 25 -3.96 -13.10 -9.64
CA GLU A 25 -2.56 -13.49 -9.88
C GLU A 25 -2.26 -14.89 -9.35
N ILE A 26 -2.76 -15.24 -8.16
CA ILE A 26 -2.63 -16.59 -7.58
C ILE A 26 -3.33 -17.60 -8.48
N ARG A 27 -4.57 -17.34 -8.90
CA ARG A 27 -5.32 -18.23 -9.80
C ARG A 27 -4.60 -18.43 -11.14
N TYR A 28 -3.99 -17.38 -11.67
CA TYR A 28 -3.20 -17.46 -12.89
C TYR A 28 -1.96 -18.35 -12.72
N LEU A 29 -1.23 -18.19 -11.61
CA LEU A 29 -0.09 -19.02 -11.26
C LEU A 29 -0.48 -20.50 -11.13
N GLU A 30 -1.58 -20.79 -10.42
CA GLU A 30 -2.13 -22.13 -10.26
C GLU A 30 -2.53 -22.75 -11.60
N SER A 31 -3.22 -21.98 -12.46
CA SER A 31 -3.64 -22.44 -13.78
C SER A 31 -2.42 -22.78 -14.64
N LYS A 32 -1.38 -21.95 -14.62
CA LYS A 32 -0.13 -22.24 -15.32
C LYS A 32 0.53 -23.50 -14.79
N TRP A 33 0.69 -23.63 -13.48
CA TRP A 33 1.29 -24.82 -12.88
C TRP A 33 0.52 -26.11 -13.22
N LYS A 34 -0.82 -26.10 -13.15
CA LYS A 34 -1.65 -27.24 -13.58
C LYS A 34 -1.38 -27.63 -15.03
N SER A 35 -1.23 -26.65 -15.93
CA SER A 35 -0.93 -26.92 -17.34
C SER A 35 0.46 -27.54 -17.56
N TYR A 36 1.45 -27.17 -16.75
CA TYR A 36 2.80 -27.75 -16.80
C TYR A 36 2.85 -29.16 -16.20
N ARG A 37 2.16 -29.38 -15.07
CA ARG A 37 2.09 -30.67 -14.37
C ARG A 37 1.41 -31.77 -15.21
N LEU A 38 0.39 -31.40 -15.99
CA LEU A 38 -0.40 -32.35 -16.77
C LEU A 38 0.26 -32.74 -18.11
N ARG A 39 1.38 -32.12 -18.50
CA ARG A 39 2.08 -32.54 -19.72
C ARG A 39 2.88 -33.82 -19.46
N PRO A 40 2.73 -34.86 -20.31
CA PRO A 40 3.64 -36.00 -20.28
C PRO A 40 5.08 -35.52 -20.43
N TYR A 41 5.96 -35.99 -19.55
CA TYR A 41 7.39 -35.70 -19.63
C TYR A 41 7.93 -36.12 -21.00
N SER A 42 8.28 -35.14 -21.83
CA SER A 42 8.65 -35.38 -23.22
C SER A 42 10.17 -35.49 -23.43
N LYS A 43 10.98 -35.09 -22.45
CA LYS A 43 12.44 -35.00 -22.58
C LYS A 43 13.15 -36.06 -21.75
N VAL A 44 13.26 -37.25 -22.31
CA VAL A 44 14.08 -38.35 -21.77
C VAL A 44 15.52 -37.90 -21.49
N THR A 45 16.08 -38.26 -20.33
CA THR A 45 17.49 -37.96 -20.04
C THR A 45 18.43 -38.66 -21.04
N PRO A 46 19.65 -38.15 -21.27
CA PRO A 46 20.63 -38.80 -22.13
C PRO A 46 20.84 -40.27 -21.76
N MET A 47 20.96 -40.57 -20.46
CA MET A 47 21.18 -41.93 -19.99
C MET A 47 19.99 -42.87 -20.24
N LEU A 48 18.75 -42.38 -20.13
CA LEU A 48 17.58 -43.18 -20.46
C LEU A 48 17.42 -43.36 -21.98
N ARG A 49 17.84 -42.36 -22.78
CA ARG A 49 17.94 -42.48 -24.24
C ARG A 49 18.95 -43.56 -24.65
N ASP A 50 20.11 -43.60 -24.03
CA ASP A 50 21.14 -44.61 -24.30
C ASP A 50 20.62 -46.01 -23.96
N MET A 51 19.90 -46.17 -22.84
CA MET A 51 19.27 -47.45 -22.49
C MET A 51 18.25 -47.91 -23.53
N ILE A 52 17.43 -46.99 -24.06
CA ILE A 52 16.46 -47.29 -25.13
C ILE A 52 17.20 -47.74 -26.40
N ASN A 53 18.27 -47.03 -26.79
CA ASN A 53 19.07 -47.41 -27.94
C ASN A 53 19.70 -48.80 -27.78
N HIS A 54 20.21 -49.12 -26.58
CA HIS A 54 20.75 -50.45 -26.28
C HIS A 54 19.68 -51.56 -26.30
N GLU A 55 18.46 -51.26 -25.87
CA GLU A 55 17.32 -52.18 -25.96
C GLU A 55 16.98 -52.48 -27.42
N ASP A 56 16.92 -51.45 -28.27
CA ASP A 56 16.64 -51.59 -29.70
C ASP A 56 17.73 -52.38 -30.44
N ILE A 57 19.01 -52.13 -30.12
CA ILE A 57 20.13 -52.93 -30.63
C ILE A 57 20.03 -54.39 -30.17
N SER A 58 19.65 -54.64 -28.92
CA SER A 58 19.50 -56.00 -28.38
C SER A 58 18.35 -56.76 -29.05
N LYS A 59 17.24 -56.08 -29.37
CA LYS A 59 16.14 -56.64 -30.17
C LYS A 59 16.61 -56.97 -31.59
N ALA A 60 17.33 -56.05 -32.23
CA ALA A 60 17.79 -56.21 -33.62
C ALA A 60 18.81 -57.36 -33.76
N THR A 61 19.62 -57.60 -32.74
CA THR A 61 20.60 -58.70 -32.71
C THR A 61 20.01 -60.05 -32.28
N GLY A 62 18.71 -60.11 -31.96
CA GLY A 62 18.03 -61.34 -31.55
C GLY A 62 18.27 -61.74 -30.09
N ASN A 63 18.89 -60.89 -29.27
CA ASN A 63 19.09 -61.14 -27.84
C ASN A 63 17.84 -60.72 -27.03
N ILE A 64 16.84 -61.61 -27.05
CA ILE A 64 15.51 -61.36 -26.47
C ILE A 64 15.57 -61.22 -24.93
N GLU A 65 16.41 -61.99 -24.24
CA GLU A 65 16.53 -61.92 -22.78
C GLU A 65 17.09 -60.57 -22.32
N MET A 66 18.16 -60.09 -22.99
CA MET A 66 18.74 -58.79 -22.70
C MET A 66 17.76 -57.65 -23.03
N ALA A 67 17.03 -57.75 -24.14
CA ALA A 67 16.00 -56.77 -24.49
C ALA A 67 14.89 -56.69 -23.43
N LYS A 68 14.41 -57.82 -22.91
CA LYS A 68 13.40 -57.84 -21.83
C LYS A 68 13.93 -57.21 -20.55
N TYR A 69 15.16 -57.56 -20.14
CA TYR A 69 15.81 -56.98 -18.97
C TYR A 69 15.97 -55.45 -19.11
N LEU A 70 16.43 -54.97 -20.27
CA LEU A 70 16.57 -53.54 -20.53
C LEU A 70 15.22 -52.82 -20.53
N ASN A 71 14.18 -53.41 -21.12
CA ASN A 71 12.83 -52.83 -21.12
C ASN A 71 12.30 -52.61 -19.69
N GLU A 72 12.45 -53.60 -18.80
CA GLU A 72 12.08 -53.45 -17.39
C GLU A 72 12.86 -52.34 -16.69
N LYS A 73 14.17 -52.25 -16.93
CA LYS A 73 15.03 -51.18 -16.39
C LYS A 73 14.65 -49.80 -16.93
N ILE A 74 14.35 -49.68 -18.22
CA ILE A 74 13.86 -48.46 -18.86
C ILE A 74 12.54 -48.02 -18.22
N ALA A 75 11.59 -48.95 -18.03
CA ALA A 75 10.31 -48.66 -17.41
C ALA A 75 10.47 -48.17 -15.95
N GLN A 76 11.33 -48.81 -15.16
CA GLN A 76 11.65 -48.36 -13.80
C GLN A 76 12.26 -46.96 -13.78
N LYS A 77 13.22 -46.70 -14.68
CA LYS A 77 13.91 -45.41 -14.75
C LYS A 77 12.99 -44.29 -15.26
N ARG A 78 12.13 -44.56 -16.25
CA ARG A 78 11.08 -43.63 -16.69
C ARG A 78 10.18 -43.20 -15.53
N LYS A 79 9.75 -44.15 -14.69
CA LYS A 79 8.93 -43.83 -13.51
C LYS A 79 9.68 -42.91 -12.53
N LYS A 80 10.97 -43.18 -12.28
CA LYS A 80 11.82 -42.34 -11.41
C LYS A 80 11.99 -40.92 -11.97
N GLU A 81 12.39 -40.79 -13.22
CA GLU A 81 12.59 -39.47 -13.85
C GLU A 81 11.29 -38.65 -13.86
N VAL A 82 10.15 -39.26 -14.13
CA VAL A 82 8.85 -38.58 -14.03
C VAL A 82 8.59 -38.09 -12.61
N SER A 83 8.85 -38.91 -11.59
CA SER A 83 8.64 -38.53 -10.19
C SER A 83 9.58 -37.41 -9.72
N GLU A 84 10.85 -37.43 -10.12
CA GLU A 84 11.84 -36.40 -9.79
C GLU A 84 11.46 -35.07 -10.43
N GLN A 85 10.99 -35.09 -11.67
CA GLN A 85 10.59 -33.89 -12.40
C GLN A 85 9.28 -33.30 -11.84
N GLN A 86 8.33 -34.16 -11.44
CA GLN A 86 7.15 -33.70 -10.71
C GLN A 86 7.55 -33.04 -9.39
N PHE A 87 8.49 -33.63 -8.64
CA PHE A 87 8.99 -33.04 -7.41
C PHE A 87 9.63 -31.66 -7.64
N ILE A 88 10.45 -31.51 -8.69
CA ILE A 88 11.06 -30.23 -9.05
C ILE A 88 9.98 -29.20 -9.40
N ALA A 89 9.02 -29.55 -10.25
CA ALA A 89 7.94 -28.65 -10.65
C ALA A 89 7.07 -28.21 -9.45
N ASP A 90 6.79 -29.12 -8.52
CA ASP A 90 6.04 -28.82 -7.29
C ASP A 90 6.85 -27.92 -6.34
N SER A 91 8.17 -28.13 -6.25
CA SER A 91 9.07 -27.29 -5.47
C SER A 91 9.16 -25.86 -6.05
N GLU A 92 9.35 -25.74 -7.36
CA GLU A 92 9.37 -24.46 -8.07
C GLU A 92 8.05 -23.70 -7.90
N TYR A 93 6.92 -24.39 -8.00
CA TYR A 93 5.61 -23.79 -7.77
C TYR A 93 5.48 -23.22 -6.36
N LYS A 94 5.84 -24.00 -5.33
CA LYS A 94 5.81 -23.54 -3.93
C LYS A 94 6.69 -22.31 -3.73
N MET A 95 7.92 -22.33 -4.26
CA MET A 95 8.84 -21.19 -4.16
C MET A 95 8.24 -19.94 -4.82
N ASN A 96 7.67 -20.08 -6.00
CA ASN A 96 7.05 -18.97 -6.74
C ASN A 96 5.80 -18.43 -6.02
N LEU A 97 4.99 -19.32 -5.44
CA LEU A 97 3.83 -18.95 -4.63
C LEU A 97 4.25 -18.14 -3.39
N ASP A 98 5.25 -18.63 -2.64
CA ASP A 98 5.76 -17.93 -1.46
C ASP A 98 6.32 -16.55 -1.81
N LEU A 99 7.06 -16.45 -2.92
CA LEU A 99 7.58 -15.17 -3.41
C LEU A 99 6.44 -14.21 -3.78
N LEU A 100 5.41 -14.71 -4.45
CA LEU A 100 4.24 -13.93 -4.83
C LEU A 100 3.51 -13.41 -3.59
N LEU A 101 3.22 -14.28 -2.62
CA LEU A 101 2.55 -13.91 -1.37
C LEU A 101 3.35 -12.86 -0.60
N LYS A 102 4.68 -12.98 -0.52
CA LYS A 102 5.54 -11.96 0.11
C LYS A 102 5.45 -10.60 -0.59
N LYS A 103 5.42 -10.60 -1.93
CA LYS A 103 5.28 -9.36 -2.71
C LYS A 103 3.90 -8.71 -2.49
N GLN A 104 2.85 -9.53 -2.49
CA GLN A 104 1.48 -9.09 -2.27
C GLN A 104 1.28 -8.52 -0.87
N ALA A 105 1.79 -9.19 0.17
CA ALA A 105 1.77 -8.69 1.54
C ALA A 105 2.49 -7.34 1.65
N LYS A 106 3.72 -7.24 1.11
CA LYS A 106 4.49 -5.99 1.12
C LYS A 106 3.78 -4.84 0.39
N GLU A 107 3.12 -5.13 -0.72
CA GLU A 107 2.33 -4.12 -1.44
C GLU A 107 1.16 -3.61 -0.59
N LEU A 108 0.43 -4.51 0.05
CA LEU A 108 -0.71 -4.17 0.90
C LEU A 108 -0.27 -3.36 2.12
N ASP A 109 0.81 -3.78 2.79
CA ASP A 109 1.39 -3.08 3.93
C ASP A 109 1.81 -1.65 3.54
N ASN A 110 2.59 -1.51 2.46
CA ASN A 110 3.01 -0.20 1.95
C ASN A 110 1.81 0.70 1.62
N TYR A 111 0.74 0.13 1.06
CA TYR A 111 -0.47 0.87 0.75
C TYR A 111 -1.16 1.36 2.03
N ILE A 112 -1.36 0.47 3.01
CA ILE A 112 -1.99 0.80 4.29
C ILE A 112 -1.18 1.87 5.02
N ASP A 113 0.14 1.72 5.13
CA ASP A 113 1.02 2.68 5.79
C ASP A 113 0.95 4.07 5.13
N THR A 114 1.00 4.10 3.80
CA THR A 114 0.88 5.35 3.03
C THR A 114 -0.48 6.02 3.24
N ARG A 115 -1.56 5.23 3.32
CA ARG A 115 -2.92 5.75 3.55
C ARG A 115 -3.10 6.23 4.98
N ALA A 116 -2.57 5.51 5.98
CA ALA A 116 -2.59 5.92 7.37
C ALA A 116 -1.91 7.27 7.58
N HIS A 117 -0.70 7.44 7.01
CA HIS A 117 0.01 8.71 7.08
C HIS A 117 -0.77 9.86 6.41
N LYS A 118 -1.34 9.63 5.21
CA LYS A 118 -2.16 10.66 4.54
C LYS A 118 -3.41 11.02 5.34
N ARG A 119 -4.05 10.04 5.98
CA ARG A 119 -5.20 10.25 6.85
C ARG A 119 -4.84 11.14 8.04
N GLU A 120 -3.70 10.88 8.68
CA GLU A 120 -3.17 11.69 9.78
C GLU A 120 -2.97 13.16 9.36
N LEU A 121 -2.37 13.40 8.19
CA LEU A 121 -2.20 14.76 7.67
C LEU A 121 -3.54 15.49 7.47
N ILE A 122 -4.58 14.79 7.02
CA ILE A 122 -5.93 15.36 6.87
C ILE A 122 -6.50 15.73 8.24
N VAL A 123 -6.36 14.85 9.25
CA VAL A 123 -6.82 15.11 10.62
C VAL A 123 -6.12 16.34 11.20
N ILE A 124 -4.78 16.40 11.11
CA ILE A 124 -3.99 17.54 11.60
C ILE A 124 -4.45 18.84 10.94
N LYS A 125 -4.69 18.82 9.62
CA LYS A 125 -5.17 19.99 8.88
C LYS A 125 -6.54 20.45 9.39
N GLN A 126 -7.50 19.54 9.54
CA GLN A 126 -8.83 19.87 10.03
C GLN A 126 -8.79 20.41 11.48
N GLN A 127 -7.93 19.84 12.32
CA GLN A 127 -7.76 20.32 13.70
C GLN A 127 -7.16 21.73 13.75
N LYS A 128 -6.18 22.03 12.89
CA LYS A 128 -5.65 23.41 12.74
C LYS A 128 -6.70 24.40 12.27
N GLU A 129 -7.56 24.00 11.33
CA GLU A 129 -8.66 24.84 10.84
C GLU A 129 -9.70 25.12 11.93
N LEU A 130 -10.06 24.11 12.73
CA LEU A 130 -10.96 24.26 13.88
C LEU A 130 -10.37 25.20 14.93
N MET A 131 -9.11 24.99 15.34
CA MET A 131 -8.41 25.86 16.29
C MET A 131 -8.35 27.32 15.80
N ALA A 132 -8.11 27.53 14.50
CA ALA A 132 -8.10 28.86 13.90
C ALA A 132 -9.49 29.51 13.90
N ALA A 133 -10.55 28.73 13.67
CA ALA A 133 -11.93 29.20 13.74
C ALA A 133 -12.32 29.57 15.18
N GLU A 134 -12.00 28.71 16.15
CA GLU A 134 -12.23 28.96 17.59
C GLU A 134 -11.52 30.23 18.06
N CYS A 135 -10.26 30.43 17.66
CA CYS A 135 -9.50 31.64 17.96
C CYS A 135 -10.17 32.89 17.40
N LYS A 136 -10.62 32.86 16.13
CA LYS A 136 -11.38 33.98 15.52
C LYS A 136 -12.67 34.27 16.29
N THR A 137 -13.44 33.25 16.66
CA THR A 137 -14.66 33.43 17.44
C THR A 137 -14.38 34.03 18.83
N SER A 138 -13.31 33.59 19.49
CA SER A 138 -12.89 34.13 20.78
C SER A 138 -12.50 35.61 20.69
N VAL A 139 -11.70 35.99 19.68
CA VAL A 139 -11.34 37.39 19.42
C VAL A 139 -12.57 38.26 19.17
N VAL A 140 -13.55 37.76 18.40
CA VAL A 140 -14.79 38.48 18.13
C VAL A 140 -15.61 38.65 19.42
N LEU A 141 -15.76 37.60 20.22
CA LEU A 141 -16.46 37.68 21.52
C LEU A 141 -15.78 38.68 22.47
N ASP A 142 -14.45 38.62 22.60
CA ASP A 142 -13.67 39.58 23.39
C ASP A 142 -13.89 41.03 22.94
N TRP A 143 -13.96 41.26 21.62
CA TRP A 143 -14.26 42.58 21.07
C TRP A 143 -15.69 43.03 21.39
N TYR A 144 -16.68 42.14 21.30
CA TYR A 144 -18.07 42.43 21.67
C TYR A 144 -18.21 42.73 23.18
N HIS A 145 -17.50 42.00 24.05
CA HIS A 145 -17.52 42.21 25.49
C HIS A 145 -16.78 43.48 25.93
N LYS A 146 -15.78 43.94 25.16
CA LYS A 146 -15.04 45.20 25.40
C LYS A 146 -15.66 46.44 24.75
N LYS A 147 -16.80 46.32 24.06
CA LYS A 147 -17.52 47.51 23.57
C LYS A 147 -17.97 48.35 24.77
N PRO A 148 -17.65 49.66 24.83
CA PRO A 148 -18.19 50.51 25.87
C PRO A 148 -19.71 50.50 25.79
N LYS A 149 -20.36 50.09 26.88
CA LYS A 149 -21.81 50.23 27.04
C LYS A 149 -22.09 51.67 27.44
N GLU A 150 -23.06 52.27 26.74
CA GLU A 150 -23.80 53.49 27.04
C GLU A 150 -23.50 54.78 26.24
N PRO A 151 -24.56 55.57 25.99
CA PRO A 151 -24.72 56.39 24.81
C PRO A 151 -24.04 57.75 24.97
N LEU A 152 -23.67 58.34 23.84
CA LEU A 152 -23.24 59.73 23.75
C LEU A 152 -24.37 60.64 24.25
N VAL A 153 -24.34 61.01 25.53
CA VAL A 153 -25.03 62.20 26.00
C VAL A 153 -24.47 63.38 25.18
N PRO A 154 -25.30 64.22 24.53
CA PRO A 154 -24.78 65.34 23.76
C PRO A 154 -24.18 66.35 24.74
N VAL A 155 -22.85 66.40 24.79
CA VAL A 155 -22.14 67.47 25.50
C VAL A 155 -22.31 68.76 24.69
N PRO A 156 -22.80 69.87 25.27
CA PRO A 156 -22.89 71.12 24.54
C PRO A 156 -21.46 71.66 24.30
N LEU A 157 -21.16 71.96 23.05
CA LEU A 157 -19.90 72.57 22.63
C LEU A 157 -19.72 73.96 23.26
N PRO A 158 -18.61 74.27 23.93
CA PRO A 158 -18.24 75.65 24.21
C PRO A 158 -17.66 76.27 22.95
N THR A 159 -18.25 77.40 22.54
CA THR A 159 -17.77 78.26 21.46
C THR A 159 -16.39 78.85 21.75
N ARG A 160 -15.60 78.96 20.67
CA ARG A 160 -14.42 79.81 20.43
C ARG A 160 -13.05 79.31 20.92
N GLY A 161 -12.17 79.14 19.93
CA GLY A 161 -10.71 79.19 20.10
C GLY A 161 -9.97 78.37 19.05
N LEU A 162 -9.68 78.96 17.89
CA LEU A 162 -8.75 78.40 16.90
C LEU A 162 -7.36 78.25 17.53
N VAL A 163 -6.94 77.02 17.81
CA VAL A 163 -5.54 76.69 18.10
C VAL A 163 -5.12 75.52 17.20
N LYS A 164 -4.04 75.73 16.43
CA LYS A 164 -3.46 74.79 15.46
C LYS A 164 -3.13 73.42 16.08
N PRO A 165 -3.20 72.32 15.31
CA PRO A 165 -2.92 70.99 15.82
C PRO A 165 -1.41 70.80 16.08
N HIS A 166 -1.06 70.46 17.31
CA HIS A 166 0.25 69.89 17.65
C HIS A 166 0.18 68.39 17.36
N ILE A 167 0.83 67.94 16.28
CA ILE A 167 0.95 66.53 15.94
C ILE A 167 1.98 65.91 16.89
N HIS A 168 1.52 65.14 17.88
CA HIS A 168 2.36 64.16 18.57
C HIS A 168 2.14 62.79 17.92
N GLN A 169 3.14 62.34 17.16
CA GLN A 169 3.22 60.95 16.73
C GLN A 169 3.41 60.05 17.97
N LYS A 170 2.34 59.41 18.44
CA LYS A 170 2.49 58.25 19.32
C LYS A 170 2.85 57.05 18.48
N GLN A 171 4.04 56.51 18.73
CA GLN A 171 4.53 55.24 18.21
C GLN A 171 3.49 54.14 18.41
N LYS A 172 3.15 53.43 17.33
CA LYS A 172 2.41 52.17 17.40
C LYS A 172 3.23 51.17 18.22
N LYS A 173 2.83 50.90 19.46
CA LYS A 173 3.25 49.67 20.14
C LYS A 173 2.59 48.51 19.39
N GLY A 174 3.40 47.76 18.65
CA GLY A 174 2.98 46.50 18.03
C GLY A 174 2.42 45.58 19.12
N VAL A 175 1.16 45.18 18.97
CA VAL A 175 0.53 44.19 19.82
C VAL A 175 1.03 42.83 19.34
N ASN A 176 2.07 42.32 20.00
CA ASN A 176 2.40 40.90 19.92
C ASN A 176 1.42 40.15 20.83
N PHE A 177 0.35 39.62 20.25
CA PHE A 177 -0.48 38.60 20.91
C PHE A 177 -0.61 37.38 20.01
N CYS A 178 0.46 36.60 20.00
CA CYS A 178 0.41 35.16 19.80
C CYS A 178 1.60 34.60 20.58
N ARG A 179 1.43 34.41 21.90
CA ARG A 179 2.43 33.66 22.67
C ARG A 179 2.37 32.21 22.23
N GLN A 180 3.51 31.74 21.73
CA GLN A 180 3.86 30.33 21.64
C GLN A 180 3.47 29.64 22.94
N PHE A 181 2.76 28.52 22.83
CA PHE A 181 2.85 27.48 23.84
C PHE A 181 3.82 26.43 23.31
N ASP A 182 4.96 26.36 24.01
CA ASP A 182 5.90 25.26 23.95
C ASP A 182 5.16 23.94 24.22
N LEU A 183 5.15 23.05 23.23
CA LEU A 183 4.95 21.62 23.47
C LEU A 183 6.30 21.05 23.91
N ARG A 184 6.52 20.93 25.22
CA ARG A 184 7.52 20.02 25.77
C ARG A 184 6.84 18.67 26.04
N HIS A 185 7.36 17.68 25.32
CA HIS A 185 7.33 16.23 25.53
C HIS A 185 5.99 15.54 25.81
#